data_AF-A0A820BSG2-F1
#
_entry.id   AF-A0A820BSG2-F1
#
_cell.length_a   1.000
_cell.length_b   1.000
_cell.length_c   1.000
_cell.angle_alpha   90.00
_cell.angle_beta   90.00
_cell.angle_gamma   90.00
#
_symmetry.space_group_name_H-M   'P 1'
#
loop_
_entity.id
_entity.type
_entity.pdbx_description
1 polymer ?
#
loop_
_entity_poly.entity_id
_entity_poly.type
_entity_poly.pdbx_seq_one_letter_code
_entity_poly.pdbx_strand_id
1 'polypeptide(L)'
;MGLRRSLMLLTSYIYRIILPISRNFRYWLLAIIAVTICFIIVISITVKNTSSNSKTKENNEINDNTALRESHEKISPEARLRYSFLDIDDLDVDINYLNEDYHPAQQLNNNLPSTASHQYSRILDVKGNPNVIIYNQLPQCYESTMGLLLQHISYFHSYTYVSSQIYVPYSYDKSSLILIAQSLNKYKFKQLIYERHIYFFDHYALQFSNHPVWINLIRDPIYRIAAEYEHSREICRTTDHCFVQEDAISETLDECVIKRSPKECISLQNGVSR
;
A
#
# COMPACT_ATOMS: atom_id res chain seq x y z
N MET A 1 15.29 -27.28 3.63
CA MET A 1 16.29 -28.31 3.21
C MET A 1 15.76 -29.76 3.14
N GLY A 2 14.54 -30.08 3.61
CA GLY A 2 14.05 -31.47 3.64
C GLY A 2 13.67 -32.09 2.28
N LEU A 3 13.00 -31.34 1.40
CA LEU A 3 12.41 -31.90 0.17
C LEU A 3 13.45 -32.42 -0.83
N ARG A 4 14.58 -31.73 -0.97
CA ARG A 4 15.68 -32.15 -1.88
C ARG A 4 16.35 -33.44 -1.44
N ARG A 5 16.49 -33.68 -0.12
CA ARG A 5 17.08 -34.93 0.41
C ARG A 5 16.13 -36.11 0.21
N SER A 6 14.82 -35.93 0.42
CA SER A 6 13.84 -36.98 0.16
C SER A 6 13.77 -37.36 -1.32
N LEU A 7 13.85 -36.39 -2.24
CA LEU A 7 13.86 -36.68 -3.68
C LEU A 7 15.09 -37.49 -4.11
N MET A 8 16.28 -37.18 -3.57
CA MET A 8 17.51 -37.90 -3.91
C MET A 8 17.51 -39.36 -3.41
N LEU A 9 16.88 -39.63 -2.28
CA LEU A 9 16.75 -41.00 -1.77
C LEU A 9 15.77 -41.82 -2.60
N LEU A 10 14.66 -41.21 -3.04
CA LEU A 10 13.67 -41.83 -3.92
C LEU A 10 14.26 -42.18 -5.29
N THR A 11 15.00 -41.26 -5.92
CA THR A 11 15.61 -41.54 -7.23
C THR A 11 16.66 -42.64 -7.16
N SER A 12 17.47 -42.67 -6.10
CA SER A 12 18.46 -43.74 -5.85
C SER A 12 17.79 -45.11 -5.64
N TYR A 13 16.70 -45.15 -4.88
CA TYR A 13 15.94 -46.39 -4.63
C TYR A 13 15.30 -46.95 -5.90
N ILE A 14 14.64 -46.09 -6.68
CA ILE A 14 14.02 -46.47 -7.95
C ILE A 14 15.08 -46.98 -8.94
N TYR A 15 16.24 -46.34 -9.01
CA TYR A 15 17.32 -46.75 -9.91
C TYR A 15 17.85 -48.16 -9.58
N ARG A 16 17.96 -48.52 -8.30
CA ARG A 16 18.38 -49.86 -7.87
C ARG A 16 17.37 -50.96 -8.22
N ILE A 17 16.08 -50.65 -8.21
CA ILE A 17 15.02 -51.63 -8.57
C ILE A 17 14.97 -51.87 -10.08
N ILE A 18 15.26 -50.85 -10.90
CA ILE A 18 15.15 -50.94 -12.36
C ILE A 18 16.41 -51.56 -13.02
N LEU A 19 17.57 -51.44 -12.36
CA LEU A 19 18.88 -51.90 -12.86
C LEU A 19 19.07 -53.40 -13.14
N PRO A 20 18.36 -54.36 -12.51
CA PRO A 20 18.48 -55.78 -12.87
C PRO A 20 17.52 -56.21 -14.00
N ILE A 21 16.60 -55.33 -14.42
CA ILE A 21 15.57 -55.69 -15.39
C ILE A 21 16.14 -55.64 -16.83
N SER A 22 15.73 -56.60 -17.68
CA SER A 22 16.24 -56.72 -19.05
C SER A 22 16.04 -55.42 -19.85
N ARG A 23 17.00 -55.11 -20.73
CA ARG A 23 17.08 -53.83 -21.45
C ARG A 23 15.78 -53.52 -22.21
N ASN A 24 15.13 -54.52 -22.79
CA ASN A 24 13.86 -54.36 -23.52
C ASN A 24 12.67 -54.04 -22.61
N PHE A 25 12.64 -54.58 -21.38
CA PHE A 25 11.56 -54.32 -20.44
C PHE A 25 11.69 -52.93 -19.80
N ARG A 26 12.91 -52.37 -19.67
CA ARG A 26 13.09 -50.99 -19.18
C ARG A 26 12.40 -49.96 -20.07
N TYR A 27 12.50 -50.09 -21.40
CA TYR A 27 11.84 -49.18 -22.32
C TYR A 27 10.32 -49.28 -22.22
N TRP A 28 9.78 -50.49 -22.07
CA TRP A 28 8.35 -50.71 -21.82
C TRP A 28 7.87 -50.07 -20.52
N LEU A 29 8.62 -50.26 -19.43
CA LEU A 29 8.26 -49.69 -18.13
C LEU A 29 8.32 -48.15 -18.15
N LEU A 30 9.34 -47.57 -18.78
CA LEU A 30 9.45 -46.12 -18.94
C LEU A 30 8.32 -45.55 -19.81
N ALA A 31 7.92 -46.26 -20.87
CA ALA A 31 6.79 -45.86 -21.70
C ALA A 31 5.47 -45.86 -20.92
N ILE A 32 5.22 -46.90 -20.10
CA ILE A 32 4.04 -46.97 -19.24
C ILE A 32 4.02 -45.80 -18.24
N ILE A 33 5.14 -45.52 -17.58
CA ILE A 33 5.25 -44.40 -16.62
C ILE A 33 5.01 -43.05 -17.32
N ALA A 34 5.54 -42.85 -18.52
CA ALA A 34 5.31 -41.61 -19.26
C ALA A 34 3.82 -41.42 -19.64
N VAL A 35 3.14 -42.48 -20.06
CA VAL A 35 1.72 -42.45 -20.40
C VAL A 35 0.85 -42.17 -19.17
N THR A 36 1.15 -42.79 -18.02
CA THR A 36 0.38 -42.54 -16.79
C THR A 36 0.55 -41.12 -16.27
N ILE A 37 1.77 -40.56 -16.33
CA ILE A 37 2.01 -39.16 -15.96
C ILE A 37 1.23 -38.21 -16.89
N CYS A 38 1.24 -38.45 -18.20
CA CYS A 38 0.47 -37.64 -19.15
C CYS A 38 -1.04 -37.69 -18.85
N PHE A 39 -1.56 -38.88 -18.52
CA PHE A 39 -2.98 -39.06 -18.18
C PHE A 39 -3.37 -38.29 -16.91
N ILE A 40 -2.51 -38.31 -15.87
CA ILE A 40 -2.74 -37.55 -14.63
C ILE A 40 -2.73 -36.04 -14.89
N ILE A 41 -1.84 -35.55 -15.74
CA ILE A 41 -1.79 -34.12 -16.12
C ILE A 41 -3.07 -33.71 -16.86
N VAL A 42 -3.54 -34.52 -17.82
CA VAL A 42 -4.78 -34.24 -18.55
C VAL A 42 -5.98 -34.20 -17.61
N ILE A 43 -6.12 -35.17 -16.70
CA ILE A 43 -7.18 -35.17 -15.68
C ILE A 43 -7.12 -33.92 -14.79
N SER A 44 -5.91 -33.51 -14.37
CA SER A 44 -5.73 -32.33 -13.53
C SER A 44 -6.16 -31.05 -14.24
N ILE A 45 -5.91 -30.95 -15.55
CA ILE A 45 -6.33 -29.81 -16.37
C ILE A 45 -7.86 -29.81 -16.58
N THR A 46 -8.46 -30.96 -16.88
CA THR A 46 -9.90 -31.04 -17.13
C THR A 46 -10.73 -30.75 -15.87
N VAL A 47 -10.30 -31.25 -14.70
CA VAL A 47 -10.94 -30.95 -13.41
C VAL A 47 -10.84 -29.47 -13.04
N LYS A 48 -9.73 -28.81 -13.37
CA LYS A 48 -9.55 -27.38 -13.10
C LYS A 48 -10.48 -26.52 -13.96
N ASN A 49 -10.71 -26.92 -15.21
CA ASN A 49 -11.60 -26.20 -16.14
C ASN A 49 -13.10 -26.41 -15.86
N THR A 50 -13.50 -27.54 -15.28
CA THR A 50 -14.91 -27.74 -14.89
C THR A 50 -15.29 -26.97 -13.62
N SER A 51 -14.34 -26.74 -12.71
CA SER A 51 -14.53 -25.93 -11.50
C SER A 51 -14.72 -24.43 -11.80
N SER A 52 -14.15 -23.91 -12.90
CA SER A 52 -14.32 -22.50 -13.29
C SER A 52 -15.66 -22.22 -13.96
N ASN A 53 -16.31 -23.21 -14.58
CA ASN A 53 -17.55 -23.01 -15.34
C ASN A 53 -18.84 -23.16 -14.52
N SER A 54 -18.78 -23.66 -13.28
CA SER A 54 -19.98 -23.79 -12.42
C SER A 54 -20.30 -22.53 -11.60
N LYS A 55 -19.45 -21.49 -11.63
CA LYS A 55 -19.67 -20.23 -10.88
C LYS A 55 -20.29 -19.09 -11.69
N THR A 56 -20.58 -19.28 -12.98
CA THR A 56 -21.00 -18.17 -13.87
C THR A 56 -22.47 -18.25 -14.31
N LYS A 57 -23.36 -18.86 -13.52
CA LYS A 57 -24.79 -18.94 -13.89
C LYS A 57 -25.80 -18.42 -12.86
N GLU A 58 -25.33 -17.73 -11.83
CA GLU A 58 -26.18 -17.00 -10.91
C GLU A 58 -25.47 -15.67 -10.60
N ASN A 59 -26.18 -14.54 -10.76
CA ASN A 59 -25.71 -13.14 -10.64
C ASN A 59 -25.37 -12.44 -11.96
N ASN A 60 -26.39 -12.30 -12.82
CA ASN A 60 -26.51 -11.12 -13.66
C ASN A 60 -27.17 -10.00 -12.84
N GLU A 61 -26.37 -9.25 -12.09
CA GLU A 61 -26.54 -7.81 -11.85
C GLU A 61 -25.40 -7.30 -10.96
N ILE A 62 -24.69 -6.28 -11.47
CA ILE A 62 -23.78 -5.37 -10.75
C ILE A 62 -22.44 -6.00 -10.28
N ASN A 63 -21.33 -5.71 -11.00
CA ASN A 63 -20.07 -5.24 -10.41
C ASN A 63 -18.94 -5.04 -11.44
N ASP A 64 -18.73 -3.78 -11.83
CA ASP A 64 -17.56 -3.28 -12.59
C ASP A 64 -16.22 -3.41 -11.83
N ASN A 65 -16.24 -3.80 -10.55
CA ASN A 65 -15.03 -3.87 -9.71
C ASN A 65 -14.24 -5.19 -9.83
N THR A 66 -14.76 -6.16 -10.58
CA THR A 66 -14.14 -7.50 -10.68
C THR A 66 -12.95 -7.52 -11.65
N ALA A 67 -12.99 -6.68 -12.69
CA ALA A 67 -11.93 -6.58 -13.70
C ALA A 67 -10.60 -6.03 -13.14
N LEU A 68 -10.67 -5.16 -12.12
CA LEU A 68 -9.45 -4.64 -11.47
C LEU A 68 -8.76 -5.73 -10.62
N ARG A 69 -9.55 -6.61 -9.99
CA ARG A 69 -9.05 -7.64 -9.07
C ARG A 69 -8.39 -8.81 -9.80
N GLU A 70 -8.84 -9.14 -11.00
CA GLU A 70 -8.20 -10.16 -11.86
C GLU A 70 -6.88 -9.68 -12.47
N SER A 71 -6.64 -8.36 -12.58
CA SER A 71 -5.36 -7.83 -13.08
C SER A 71 -4.22 -7.99 -12.06
N HIS A 72 -4.54 -8.08 -10.76
CA HIS A 72 -3.57 -8.30 -9.69
C HIS A 72 -3.05 -9.75 -9.60
N GLU A 73 -3.78 -10.73 -10.15
CA GLU A 73 -3.38 -12.15 -10.07
C GLU A 73 -2.38 -12.56 -11.17
N LYS A 74 -2.13 -11.68 -12.16
CA LYS A 74 -1.14 -11.90 -13.24
C LYS A 74 0.23 -11.29 -12.97
N ILE A 75 0.46 -10.68 -11.80
CA ILE A 75 1.75 -10.09 -11.45
C ILE A 75 2.76 -11.22 -11.17
N SER A 76 3.85 -11.23 -11.95
CA SER A 76 4.96 -12.18 -11.82
C SER A 76 5.46 -12.28 -10.36
N PRO A 77 5.80 -13.48 -9.86
CA PRO A 77 6.41 -13.66 -8.53
C PRO A 77 7.66 -12.80 -8.30
N GLU A 78 8.38 -12.42 -9.36
CA GLU A 78 9.55 -11.54 -9.29
C GLU A 78 9.17 -10.06 -9.08
N ALA A 79 8.00 -9.64 -9.57
CA ALA A 79 7.46 -8.32 -9.26
C ALA A 79 6.99 -8.25 -7.79
N ARG A 80 6.43 -9.35 -7.24
CA ARG A 80 6.11 -9.45 -5.81
C ARG A 80 7.29 -9.19 -4.87
N LEU A 81 8.51 -9.57 -5.26
CA LEU A 81 9.71 -9.38 -4.45
C LEU A 81 10.23 -7.92 -4.41
N ARG A 82 9.73 -7.03 -5.28
CA ARG A 82 10.04 -5.59 -5.23
C ARG A 82 9.03 -4.75 -4.44
N TYR A 83 7.92 -5.35 -4.00
CA TYR A 83 6.94 -4.69 -3.16
C TYR A 83 7.24 -5.02 -1.70
N SER A 84 7.71 -4.04 -0.94
CA SER A 84 7.75 -4.16 0.51
C SER A 84 6.60 -3.37 1.11
N PHE A 85 5.69 -4.07 1.78
CA PHE A 85 4.77 -3.47 2.76
C PHE A 85 5.47 -3.18 4.09
N LEU A 86 6.81 -3.25 4.12
CA LEU A 86 7.60 -2.90 5.28
C LEU A 86 7.50 -1.40 5.49
N ASP A 87 6.92 -1.01 6.61
CA ASP A 87 6.97 0.36 7.05
C ASP A 87 8.44 0.73 7.33
N ILE A 88 8.84 1.88 6.82
CA ILE A 88 10.18 2.43 7.02
C ILE A 88 10.46 2.67 8.52
N ASP A 89 9.40 2.71 9.33
CA ASP A 89 9.41 2.94 10.77
C ASP A 89 9.64 1.67 11.61
N ASP A 90 9.52 0.46 11.03
CA ASP A 90 9.85 -0.81 11.73
C ASP A 90 11.37 -1.03 11.89
N LEU A 91 12.18 -0.02 11.53
CA LEU A 91 13.63 -0.03 11.73
C LEU A 91 13.92 0.48 13.14
N ASP A 92 14.31 -0.42 14.05
CA ASP A 92 14.84 -0.12 15.39
C ASP A 92 15.82 1.06 15.36
N VAL A 93 15.38 2.23 15.81
CA VAL A 93 16.24 3.39 16.06
C VAL A 93 16.04 3.84 17.50
N ASP A 94 17.13 3.95 18.23
CA ASP A 94 17.20 4.26 19.66
C ASP A 94 16.65 5.69 19.96
N ILE A 95 15.46 5.78 20.55
CA ILE A 95 14.68 7.03 20.76
C ILE A 95 15.01 7.70 22.11
N ASN A 96 16.28 7.77 22.51
CA ASN A 96 16.63 8.29 23.84
C ASN A 96 17.05 9.77 23.88
N TYR A 97 16.90 10.50 22.78
CA TYR A 97 17.13 11.94 22.73
C TYR A 97 16.06 12.57 21.85
N LEU A 98 15.55 13.75 22.24
CA LEU A 98 14.62 14.65 21.52
C LEU A 98 13.21 14.71 22.12
N ASN A 99 13.08 15.29 23.32
CA ASN A 99 11.82 15.86 23.81
C ASN A 99 11.78 17.35 23.47
N GLU A 100 11.06 17.73 22.40
CA GLU A 100 10.59 19.11 22.18
C GLU A 100 9.40 19.07 21.21
N ASP A 101 8.23 19.53 21.67
CA ASP A 101 6.98 19.57 20.92
C ASP A 101 7.11 20.46 19.68
N TYR A 102 7.09 19.85 18.49
CA TYR A 102 7.10 20.58 17.22
C TYR A 102 5.73 20.46 16.56
N HIS A 103 5.03 21.60 16.46
CA HIS A 103 3.78 21.75 15.73
C HIS A 103 4.02 22.54 14.44
N PRO A 104 4.08 21.90 13.26
CA PRO A 104 4.33 22.58 11.98
C PRO A 104 3.26 23.64 11.65
N ALA A 105 2.01 23.41 12.07
CA ALA A 105 0.88 24.28 11.77
C ALA A 105 0.90 25.63 12.52
N GLN A 106 1.60 25.72 13.65
CA GLN A 106 1.63 26.96 14.46
C GLN A 106 2.65 27.99 13.98
N GLN A 107 3.62 27.60 13.15
CA GLN A 107 4.60 28.54 12.61
C GLN A 107 4.07 29.38 11.43
N LEU A 108 2.98 28.97 10.79
CA LEU A 108 2.48 29.66 9.60
C LEU A 108 1.68 30.94 9.91
N ASN A 109 1.16 31.10 11.14
CA ASN A 109 0.05 32.04 11.36
C ASN A 109 0.32 33.27 12.23
N ASN A 110 1.48 33.43 12.87
CA ASN A 110 1.60 34.49 13.89
C ASN A 110 2.63 35.59 13.65
N ASN A 111 3.42 35.58 12.58
CA ASN A 111 4.23 36.73 12.16
C ASN A 111 4.67 36.51 10.72
N LEU A 112 3.92 37.02 9.73
CA LEU A 112 4.45 37.17 8.37
C LEU A 112 5.05 38.58 8.28
N PRO A 113 6.37 38.78 8.47
CA PRO A 113 6.96 40.07 8.20
C PRO A 113 6.92 40.27 6.68
N SER A 114 6.77 41.52 6.23
CA SER A 114 6.79 41.90 4.81
C SER A 114 8.09 41.51 4.05
N THR A 115 9.06 40.92 4.74
CA THR A 115 10.29 40.31 4.19
C THR A 115 10.15 38.83 3.80
N ALA A 116 9.00 38.19 4.05
CA ALA A 116 8.77 36.77 3.72
C ALA A 116 8.94 36.47 2.21
N SER A 117 8.73 37.44 1.32
CA SER A 117 8.93 37.25 -0.12
C SER A 117 10.37 36.85 -0.48
N HIS A 118 11.38 37.33 0.26
CA HIS A 118 12.79 36.98 0.04
C HIS A 118 13.17 35.60 0.58
N GLN A 119 12.40 35.05 1.52
CA GLN A 119 12.64 33.71 2.08
C GLN A 119 11.98 32.63 1.21
N TYR A 120 10.79 32.90 0.66
CA TYR A 120 10.13 32.03 -0.32
C TYR A 120 10.90 31.89 -1.64
N SER A 121 11.62 32.93 -2.08
CA SER A 121 12.47 32.84 -3.28
C SER A 121 13.65 31.86 -3.13
N ARG A 122 14.10 31.56 -1.90
CA ARG A 122 15.11 30.51 -1.67
C ARG A 122 14.53 29.09 -1.76
N ILE A 123 13.24 28.92 -1.49
CA ILE A 123 12.55 27.61 -1.55
C ILE A 123 12.32 27.17 -3.01
N LEU A 124 12.22 28.12 -3.94
CA LEU A 124 11.95 27.85 -5.35
C LEU A 124 13.19 27.43 -6.18
N ASP A 125 14.40 27.66 -5.67
CA ASP A 125 15.65 27.34 -6.41
C ASP A 125 16.30 26.02 -5.96
N VAL A 126 15.75 25.36 -4.93
CA VAL A 126 16.25 24.05 -4.54
C VAL A 126 15.51 22.97 -5.32
N LYS A 127 16.20 22.49 -6.36
CA LYS A 127 15.75 21.32 -7.13
C LYS A 127 15.75 20.09 -6.22
N GLY A 128 14.57 19.65 -5.81
CA GLY A 128 14.40 18.38 -5.09
C GLY A 128 15.05 17.23 -5.85
N ASN A 129 15.58 16.24 -5.13
CA ASN A 129 16.12 15.02 -5.71
C ASN A 129 14.97 14.19 -6.29
N PRO A 130 14.86 14.06 -7.63
CA PRO A 130 13.78 13.31 -8.26
C PRO A 130 13.82 11.82 -7.94
N ASN A 131 14.95 11.31 -7.40
CA ASN A 131 15.05 9.91 -6.99
C ASN A 131 14.26 9.61 -5.71
N VAL A 132 13.87 10.61 -4.91
CA VAL A 132 13.06 10.38 -3.72
C VAL A 132 11.80 11.21 -3.81
N ILE A 133 10.68 10.55 -4.03
CA ILE A 133 9.36 11.15 -4.13
C ILE A 133 8.57 10.78 -2.87
N ILE A 134 7.97 11.77 -2.21
CA ILE A 134 7.04 11.55 -1.11
C ILE A 134 5.65 11.93 -1.59
N TYR A 135 4.75 10.96 -1.63
CA TYR A 135 3.32 11.19 -1.80
C TYR A 135 2.69 11.30 -0.42
N ASN A 136 2.40 12.53 -0.01
CA ASN A 136 1.81 12.81 1.29
C ASN A 136 0.28 12.77 1.17
N GLN A 137 -0.26 11.58 1.33
CA GLN A 137 -1.63 11.22 1.02
C GLN A 137 -2.61 11.91 1.98
N LEU A 138 -3.70 12.43 1.41
CA LEU A 138 -4.84 12.96 2.15
C LEU A 138 -6.02 11.99 2.05
N PRO A 139 -6.73 11.73 3.17
CA PRO A 139 -7.90 10.85 3.16
C PRO A 139 -8.98 11.36 2.20
N GLN A 140 -9.64 10.42 1.52
CA GLN A 140 -10.75 10.67 0.59
C GLN A 140 -10.42 11.50 -0.66
N CYS A 141 -9.14 11.61 -1.00
CA CYS A 141 -8.65 12.31 -2.18
C CYS A 141 -8.21 11.34 -3.29
N TYR A 142 -9.02 10.32 -3.61
CA TYR A 142 -8.71 9.28 -4.63
C TYR A 142 -7.41 8.51 -4.36
N GLU A 143 -7.14 8.31 -3.09
CA GLU A 143 -5.87 7.80 -2.64
C GLU A 143 -5.56 6.38 -3.14
N SER A 144 -6.53 5.47 -3.12
CA SER A 144 -6.35 4.12 -3.65
C SER A 144 -6.03 4.12 -5.14
N THR A 145 -6.66 5.00 -5.92
CA THR A 145 -6.40 5.13 -7.35
C THR A 145 -5.01 5.71 -7.60
N MET A 146 -4.61 6.74 -6.86
CA MET A 146 -3.27 7.33 -6.97
C MET A 146 -2.19 6.33 -6.54
N GLY A 147 -2.39 5.59 -5.45
CA GLY A 147 -1.45 4.57 -4.99
C GLY A 147 -1.24 3.47 -6.04
N LEU A 148 -2.31 2.97 -6.66
CA LEU A 148 -2.20 2.02 -7.78
C LEU A 148 -1.45 2.60 -8.99
N LEU A 149 -1.72 3.86 -9.33
CA LEU A 149 -1.01 4.55 -10.42
C LEU A 149 0.48 4.69 -10.10
N LEU A 150 0.83 5.12 -8.89
CA LEU A 150 2.22 5.28 -8.45
C LEU A 150 2.95 3.93 -8.41
N GLN A 151 2.27 2.87 -7.96
CA GLN A 151 2.80 1.50 -8.00
C GLN A 151 3.06 1.03 -9.44
N HIS A 152 2.18 1.39 -10.38
CA HIS A 152 2.36 1.05 -11.78
C HIS A 152 3.54 1.82 -12.38
N ILE A 153 3.60 3.13 -12.18
CA ILE A 153 4.70 3.99 -12.64
C ILE A 153 6.03 3.53 -12.03
N SER A 154 6.04 3.16 -10.74
CA SER A 154 7.27 2.70 -10.09
C SER A 154 7.83 1.45 -10.74
N TYR A 155 6.94 0.52 -11.12
CA TYR A 155 7.33 -0.69 -11.84
C TYR A 155 7.99 -0.36 -13.19
N PHE A 156 7.36 0.50 -14.00
CA PHE A 156 7.89 0.88 -15.32
C PHE A 156 9.22 1.64 -15.23
N HIS A 157 9.36 2.51 -14.24
CA HIS A 157 10.54 3.37 -14.10
C HIS A 157 11.58 2.83 -13.11
N SER A 158 11.41 1.59 -12.62
CA SER A 158 12.30 0.95 -11.64
C SER A 158 12.48 1.70 -10.32
N TYR A 159 11.45 2.43 -9.88
CA TYR A 159 11.38 2.94 -8.52
C TYR A 159 10.98 1.84 -7.54
N THR A 160 11.53 1.89 -6.34
CA THR A 160 11.01 1.17 -5.17
C THR A 160 9.75 1.89 -4.72
N TYR A 161 8.64 1.18 -4.59
CA TYR A 161 7.40 1.72 -4.04
C TYR A 161 7.20 1.20 -2.63
N VAL A 162 7.04 2.12 -1.68
CA VAL A 162 6.77 1.80 -0.28
C VAL A 162 5.53 2.57 0.15
N SER A 163 4.53 1.83 0.61
CA SER A 163 3.27 2.37 1.13
C SER A 163 3.18 2.08 2.62
N SER A 164 3.05 3.13 3.42
CA SER A 164 2.93 3.02 4.86
C SER A 164 1.55 2.50 5.27
N GLN A 165 1.50 1.59 6.24
CA GLN A 165 0.25 1.15 6.86
C GLN A 165 -0.17 2.06 8.03
N ILE A 166 0.59 3.14 8.27
CA ILE A 166 0.31 4.11 9.32
C ILE A 166 -0.58 5.21 8.73
N TYR A 167 -1.87 5.15 9.07
CA TYR A 167 -2.89 6.12 8.67
C TYR A 167 -2.99 7.31 9.65
N VAL A 168 -2.60 7.09 10.91
CA VAL A 168 -2.60 8.08 11.99
C VAL A 168 -1.39 7.88 12.91
N PRO A 169 -0.86 8.95 13.56
CA PRO A 169 -1.25 10.34 13.40
C PRO A 169 -0.70 10.98 12.11
N TYR A 170 -1.35 12.05 11.65
CA TYR A 170 -0.87 12.85 10.49
C TYR A 170 0.22 13.85 10.87
N SER A 171 0.19 14.32 12.12
CA SER A 171 1.17 15.23 12.70
C SER A 171 2.13 14.45 13.57
N TYR A 172 3.41 14.74 13.41
CA TYR A 172 4.48 14.11 14.15
C TYR A 172 5.25 15.18 14.90
N ASP A 173 5.76 14.80 16.07
CA ASP A 173 6.70 15.62 16.81
C ASP A 173 8.05 15.66 16.08
N LYS A 174 8.95 16.55 16.54
CA LYS A 174 10.23 16.77 15.87
C LYS A 174 11.06 15.49 15.81
N SER A 175 11.04 14.71 16.88
CA SER A 175 11.85 13.51 17.01
C SER A 175 11.42 12.47 15.96
N SER A 176 10.12 12.22 15.84
CA SER A 176 9.58 11.30 14.84
C SER A 176 9.86 11.77 13.42
N LEU A 177 9.72 13.08 13.15
CA LEU A 177 10.08 13.63 11.83
C LEU A 177 11.56 13.45 11.50
N ILE A 178 12.45 13.58 12.48
CA ILE A 178 13.87 13.30 12.31
C ILE A 178 14.10 11.81 11.99
N LEU A 179 13.39 10.90 12.65
CA LEU A 179 13.49 9.46 12.38
C LEU A 179 13.02 9.11 10.96
N ILE A 180 11.87 9.65 10.54
CA ILE A 180 11.36 9.49 9.18
C ILE A 180 12.38 10.02 8.17
N ALA A 181 12.92 11.21 8.39
CA ALA A 181 13.95 11.79 7.55
C ALA A 181 15.22 10.90 7.51
N GLN A 182 15.73 10.45 8.65
CA GLN A 182 16.91 9.57 8.69
C GLN A 182 16.68 8.25 7.94
N SER A 183 15.49 7.68 8.03
CA SER A 183 15.18 6.44 7.34
C SER A 183 14.98 6.65 5.82
N LEU A 184 14.41 7.78 5.39
CA LEU A 184 14.37 8.16 3.97
C LEU A 184 15.77 8.44 3.40
N ASN A 185 16.70 8.95 4.21
CA ASN A 185 18.08 9.18 3.81
C ASN A 185 18.83 7.89 3.45
N LYS A 186 18.40 6.73 3.98
CA LYS A 186 18.95 5.41 3.59
C LYS A 186 18.71 5.11 2.11
N TYR A 187 17.72 5.76 1.50
CA TYR A 187 17.35 5.62 0.09
C TYR A 187 17.92 6.72 -0.81
N LYS A 188 18.83 7.57 -0.32
CA LYS A 188 19.37 8.71 -1.11
C LYS A 188 19.97 8.35 -2.47
N PHE A 189 20.46 7.13 -2.64
CA PHE A 189 21.05 6.62 -3.88
C PHE A 189 20.13 5.68 -4.64
N LYS A 190 18.86 5.56 -4.24
CA LYS A 190 17.86 4.69 -4.84
C LYS A 190 16.68 5.53 -5.31
N GLN A 191 16.01 5.04 -6.35
CA GLN A 191 14.72 5.57 -6.79
C GLN A 191 13.64 5.03 -5.84
N LEU A 192 12.98 5.92 -5.10
CA LEU A 192 11.98 5.64 -4.08
C LEU A 192 10.75 6.52 -4.30
N ILE A 193 9.57 5.90 -4.27
CA ILE A 193 8.29 6.56 -4.05
C ILE A 193 7.79 6.10 -2.68
N TYR A 194 7.62 7.03 -1.76
CA TYR A 194 7.11 6.79 -0.42
C TYR A 194 5.71 7.39 -0.28
N GLU A 195 4.71 6.54 -0.09
CA GLU A 195 3.32 6.92 0.17
C GLU A 195 3.03 6.86 1.66
N ARG A 196 2.52 7.95 2.22
CA ARG A 196 2.11 8.02 3.64
C ARG A 196 1.07 9.10 3.91
N HIS A 197 0.20 8.83 4.88
CA HIS A 197 -0.65 9.82 5.55
C HIS A 197 0.17 10.70 6.52
N ILE A 198 0.77 11.76 5.99
CA ILE A 198 1.60 12.68 6.78
C ILE A 198 1.44 14.12 6.30
N TYR A 199 1.49 15.08 7.23
CA TYR A 199 1.58 16.49 6.85
C TYR A 199 2.94 16.82 6.27
N PHE A 200 2.96 17.83 5.40
CA PHE A 200 4.22 18.39 4.93
C PHE A 200 5.07 18.86 6.11
N PHE A 201 6.36 18.56 6.06
CA PHE A 201 7.34 19.09 6.99
C PHE A 201 8.53 19.68 6.23
N ASP A 202 9.10 20.75 6.79
CA ASP A 202 10.26 21.39 6.21
C ASP A 202 11.51 20.54 6.44
N HIS A 203 11.98 19.91 5.37
CA HIS A 203 13.15 19.05 5.39
C HIS A 203 14.48 19.84 5.54
N TYR A 204 14.51 21.14 5.24
CA TYR A 204 15.68 21.98 5.53
C TYR A 204 15.85 22.18 7.03
N ALA A 205 14.74 22.42 7.74
CA ALA A 205 14.75 22.55 9.19
C ALA A 205 15.23 21.27 9.90
N LEU A 206 15.08 20.11 9.25
CA LEU A 206 15.50 18.80 9.76
C LEU A 206 16.90 18.35 9.28
N GLN A 207 17.66 19.23 8.60
CA GLN A 207 18.99 18.93 8.05
C GLN A 207 19.00 17.71 7.11
N PHE A 208 17.90 17.48 6.41
CA PHE A 208 17.78 16.40 5.45
C PHE A 208 18.55 16.76 4.18
N SER A 209 19.75 16.20 4.03
CA SER A 209 20.64 16.48 2.88
C SER A 209 20.11 16.01 1.53
N ASN A 210 19.07 15.18 1.53
CA ASN A 210 18.50 14.58 0.34
C ASN A 210 17.06 15.05 0.06
N HIS A 211 16.88 16.34 -0.19
CA HIS A 211 15.59 17.01 -0.39
C HIS A 211 14.64 16.21 -1.30
N PRO A 212 13.52 15.68 -0.80
CA PRO A 212 12.64 14.85 -1.61
C PRO A 212 11.70 15.73 -2.43
N VAL A 213 11.18 15.18 -3.52
CA VAL A 213 10.08 15.79 -4.27
C VAL A 213 8.77 15.42 -3.58
N TRP A 214 8.02 16.42 -3.13
CA TRP A 214 6.69 16.21 -2.56
C TRP A 214 5.64 16.27 -3.65
N ILE A 215 4.73 15.30 -3.64
CA ILE A 215 3.53 15.30 -4.47
C ILE A 215 2.31 15.08 -3.56
N ASN A 216 1.19 15.69 -3.94
CA ASN A 216 -0.06 15.60 -3.22
C ASN A 216 -1.21 15.58 -4.24
N LEU A 217 -2.32 14.95 -3.88
CA LEU A 217 -3.57 15.04 -4.58
C LEU A 217 -4.63 15.60 -3.64
N ILE A 218 -5.12 16.79 -3.97
CA ILE A 218 -6.20 17.44 -3.24
C ILE A 218 -7.52 17.29 -3.99
N ARG A 219 -8.62 17.21 -3.24
CA ARG A 219 -9.99 17.20 -3.75
C ARG A 219 -10.71 18.47 -3.31
N ASP A 220 -11.74 18.84 -4.05
CA ASP A 220 -12.69 19.86 -3.61
C ASP A 220 -13.15 19.59 -2.16
N PRO A 221 -13.12 20.60 -1.26
CA PRO A 221 -13.40 20.40 0.16
C PRO A 221 -14.79 19.84 0.45
N ILE A 222 -15.81 20.24 -0.30
CA ILE A 222 -17.19 19.78 -0.08
C ILE A 222 -17.29 18.30 -0.44
N TYR A 223 -16.76 17.92 -1.60
CA TYR A 223 -16.77 16.52 -2.02
C TYR A 223 -15.88 15.62 -1.13
N ARG A 224 -14.78 16.15 -0.59
CA ARG A 224 -13.94 15.44 0.37
C ARG A 224 -14.70 15.15 1.67
N ILE A 225 -15.38 16.16 2.22
CA ILE A 225 -16.21 16.02 3.42
C ILE A 225 -17.35 15.03 3.18
N ALA A 226 -18.03 15.13 2.04
CA ALA A 226 -19.11 14.21 1.70
C ALA A 226 -18.64 12.75 1.60
N ALA A 227 -17.48 12.53 0.96
CA ALA A 227 -16.89 11.19 0.87
C ALA A 227 -16.49 10.65 2.25
N GLU A 228 -15.89 11.46 3.11
CA GLU A 228 -15.53 11.06 4.48
C GLU A 228 -16.77 10.73 5.33
N TYR A 229 -17.82 11.52 5.18
CA TYR A 229 -19.09 11.35 5.87
C TYR A 229 -19.75 10.00 5.53
N GLU A 230 -19.80 9.65 4.24
CA GLU A 230 -20.35 8.37 3.78
C GLU A 230 -19.43 7.20 4.13
N HIS A 231 -18.11 7.36 3.98
CA HIS A 231 -17.13 6.34 4.31
C HIS A 231 -17.21 5.91 5.78
N SER A 232 -17.31 6.88 6.69
CA SER A 232 -17.46 6.63 8.13
C SER A 232 -18.71 5.79 8.45
N ARG A 233 -19.81 6.02 7.73
CA ARG A 233 -21.06 5.25 7.89
C ARG A 233 -20.96 3.86 7.30
N GLU A 234 -20.28 3.73 6.17
CA GLU A 234 -20.07 2.42 5.56
C GLU A 234 -19.22 1.51 6.45
N ILE A 235 -18.18 2.05 7.08
CA ILE A 235 -17.41 1.31 8.10
C ILE A 235 -18.33 0.84 9.24
N CYS A 236 -19.20 1.71 9.74
CA CYS A 236 -20.17 1.36 10.79
C CYS A 236 -21.19 0.28 10.35
N ARG A 237 -21.56 0.24 9.06
CA ARG A 237 -22.50 -0.75 8.53
C ARG A 237 -21.84 -2.11 8.29
N THR A 238 -20.55 -2.12 7.99
CA THR A 238 -19.81 -3.31 7.54
C THR A 238 -18.90 -3.92 8.60
N THR A 239 -18.61 -3.19 9.68
CA THR A 239 -17.68 -3.61 10.73
C THR A 239 -18.23 -3.32 12.12
N ASP A 240 -17.74 -4.04 13.13
CA ASP A 240 -18.05 -3.76 14.55
C ASP A 240 -17.35 -2.48 15.07
N HIS A 241 -16.50 -1.86 14.25
CA HIS A 241 -15.76 -0.65 14.59
C HIS A 241 -16.52 0.59 14.13
N CYS A 242 -17.59 0.91 14.85
CA CYS A 242 -18.35 2.12 14.61
C CYS A 242 -17.99 3.21 15.62
N PHE A 243 -17.76 4.41 15.12
CA PHE A 243 -17.74 5.59 15.98
C PHE A 243 -18.63 6.75 15.52
N VAL A 244 -19.51 6.49 14.55
CA VAL A 244 -20.70 7.31 14.29
C VAL A 244 -21.76 6.97 15.35
N GLN A 245 -22.60 7.93 15.77
CA GLN A 245 -23.69 7.60 16.68
C GLN A 245 -24.71 6.67 15.99
N GLU A 246 -25.27 5.68 16.70
CA GLU A 246 -26.12 4.64 16.09
C GLU A 246 -27.34 5.23 15.36
N ASP A 247 -27.95 6.27 15.93
CA ASP A 247 -29.06 7.02 15.35
C ASP A 247 -28.65 7.88 14.13
N ALA A 248 -27.36 8.13 13.95
CA ALA A 248 -26.81 8.90 12.83
C ALA A 248 -26.27 8.03 11.68
N ILE A 249 -26.20 6.71 11.82
CA ILE A 249 -25.69 5.80 10.77
C ILE A 249 -26.57 5.84 9.51
N SER A 250 -27.89 5.98 9.67
CA SER A 250 -28.84 6.07 8.57
C SER A 250 -29.07 7.50 8.07
N GLU A 251 -28.55 8.50 8.78
CA GLU A 251 -28.71 9.91 8.42
C GLU A 251 -27.87 10.28 7.20
N THR A 252 -28.51 10.86 6.19
CA THR A 252 -27.83 11.40 5.00
C THR A 252 -27.08 12.68 5.31
N LEU A 253 -26.06 13.02 4.51
CA LEU A 253 -25.31 14.27 4.71
C LEU A 253 -26.21 15.51 4.69
N ASP A 254 -27.18 15.55 3.78
CA ASP A 254 -28.11 16.67 3.65
C ASP A 254 -28.96 16.84 4.91
N GLU A 255 -29.46 15.74 5.48
CA GLU A 255 -30.20 15.75 6.74
C GLU A 255 -29.33 16.25 7.90
N CYS A 256 -28.09 15.77 8.01
CA CYS A 256 -27.14 16.21 9.03
C CYS A 256 -26.85 17.72 8.92
N VAL A 257 -26.67 18.24 7.70
CA VAL A 257 -26.43 19.67 7.43
C VAL A 257 -27.67 20.50 7.78
N ILE A 258 -28.87 20.07 7.37
CA ILE A 258 -30.14 20.76 7.66
C ILE A 258 -30.40 20.82 9.17
N LYS A 259 -30.20 19.69 9.89
CA LYS A 259 -30.35 19.61 11.34
C LYS A 259 -29.25 20.33 12.11
N ARG A 260 -28.15 20.69 11.42
CA ARG A 260 -26.94 21.28 12.02
C ARG A 260 -26.40 20.43 13.18
N SER A 261 -26.34 19.11 12.98
CA SER A 261 -25.90 18.19 14.04
C SER A 261 -24.49 18.58 14.51
N PRO A 262 -24.33 19.09 15.74
CA PRO A 262 -23.08 19.73 16.17
C PRO A 262 -21.95 18.71 16.38
N LYS A 263 -22.28 17.42 16.50
CA LYS A 263 -21.32 16.35 16.81
C LYS A 263 -20.63 15.77 15.58
N GLU A 264 -21.27 15.82 14.40
CA GLU A 264 -20.76 15.15 13.21
C GLU A 264 -20.49 16.13 12.05
N CYS A 265 -21.43 17.03 11.73
CA CYS A 265 -21.30 17.94 10.59
C CYS A 265 -20.35 19.14 10.85
N ILE A 266 -20.03 19.45 12.11
CA ILE A 266 -19.14 20.58 12.49
C ILE A 266 -17.76 20.07 12.97
N SER A 267 -17.67 18.80 13.39
CA SER A 267 -16.52 18.23 14.12
C SER A 267 -15.34 17.80 13.24
N LEU A 268 -15.51 17.65 11.92
CA LEU A 268 -14.45 17.22 10.99
C LEU A 268 -13.23 18.18 10.94
N GLN A 269 -13.30 19.34 11.61
CA GLN A 269 -12.22 20.32 11.67
C GLN A 269 -11.37 20.27 12.95
N ASN A 270 -11.82 19.58 14.00
CA ASN A 270 -11.03 19.47 15.22
C ASN A 270 -10.22 18.18 15.15
N GLY A 271 -8.96 18.30 14.70
CA GLY A 271 -7.96 17.23 14.69
C GLY A 271 -7.58 16.74 16.09
N VAL A 272 -8.56 16.29 16.87
CA VAL A 272 -8.40 15.66 18.17
C VAL A 272 -9.26 14.40 18.21
N SER A 273 -8.55 13.30 18.01
CA SER A 273 -8.82 11.94 18.50
C SER A 273 -9.98 11.17 17.85
N ARG A 274 -9.61 10.32 16.88
CA ARG A 274 -9.84 8.89 17.05
C ARG A 274 -8.50 8.17 16.96
#